data_AF-R0K5A8-F1
#
_entry.id   AF-R0K5A8-F1
#
_cell.length_a   1.000
_cell.length_b   1.000
_cell.length_c   1.000
_cell.angle_alpha   90.00
_cell.angle_beta   90.00
_cell.angle_gamma   90.00
#
_symmetry.space_group_name_H-M   'P 1'
#
loop_
_entity.id
_entity.type
_entity.pdbx_description
1 polymer ?
#
loop_
_entity_poly.entity_id
_entity_poly.type
_entity_poly.pdbx_seq_one_letter_code
_entity_poly.pdbx_strand_id
1 'polypeptide(L)'
;MTQDIEHLDATVFMPHGMLEGLSDQFDCIPHYLFRTSSPRSGGTTNETHVASVAAINHFDQSDILARDWDEAVVMLQQHLLWEPYAEDNLVSWTSSFIFVVQHAIRREETDKPTSASNSIYISVLDTRKVPRGTFLPARALLKAYDLPDEGKLKHDFYYGEYISQGSLYSDAISTTTLE
;
A
#
# COMPACT_ATOMS: atom_id res chain seq x y z
N MET A 1 20.01 -9.65 29.89
CA MET A 1 18.74 -9.09 29.40
C MET A 1 19.02 -8.55 28.01
N THR A 2 18.90 -9.42 27.02
CA THR A 2 18.96 -9.07 25.61
C THR A 2 17.52 -8.82 25.21
N GLN A 3 17.19 -7.60 24.80
CA GLN A 3 15.88 -7.31 24.23
C GLN A 3 15.82 -7.99 22.87
N ASP A 4 14.87 -8.92 22.72
CA ASP A 4 14.47 -9.46 21.43
C ASP A 4 13.94 -8.29 20.59
N ILE A 5 14.69 -7.94 19.54
CA ILE A 5 14.20 -7.08 18.47
C ILE A 5 13.36 -8.02 17.60
N GLU A 6 12.05 -8.00 17.78
CA GLU A 6 11.13 -8.64 16.82
C GLU A 6 11.44 -8.08 15.44
N HIS A 7 11.80 -8.99 14.52
CA HIS A 7 12.11 -8.66 13.14
C HIS A 7 10.83 -8.11 12.50
N LEU A 8 10.77 -6.79 12.27
CA LEU A 8 9.79 -6.19 11.38
C LEU A 8 10.11 -6.67 9.96
N ASP A 9 9.45 -7.73 9.51
CA ASP A 9 9.52 -8.28 8.15
C ASP A 9 8.69 -7.40 7.20
N ALA A 10 9.12 -6.14 7.02
CA ALA A 10 8.59 -5.25 6.00
C ALA A 10 9.51 -5.28 4.78
N THR A 11 8.96 -5.52 3.59
CA THR A 11 9.71 -5.28 2.35
C THR A 11 9.87 -3.76 2.17
N VAL A 12 11.07 -3.25 2.41
CA VAL A 12 11.39 -1.82 2.26
C VAL A 12 11.81 -1.50 0.84
N PHE A 13 11.51 -0.29 0.39
CA PHE A 13 12.05 0.26 -0.85
C PHE A 13 13.54 0.56 -0.68
N MET A 14 14.34 0.13 -1.65
CA MET A 14 15.79 0.31 -1.70
C MET A 14 16.18 1.07 -2.98
N PRO A 15 15.98 2.41 -3.02
CA PRO A 15 16.32 3.22 -4.17
C PRO A 15 17.77 3.06 -4.61
N HIS A 16 18.00 2.93 -5.91
CA HIS A 16 19.33 2.79 -6.48
C HIS A 16 19.42 3.37 -7.89
N GLY A 17 20.64 3.71 -8.31
CA GLY A 17 20.91 4.23 -9.65
C GLY A 17 20.06 5.47 -9.97
N MET A 18 19.32 5.43 -11.06
CA MET A 18 18.45 6.55 -11.49
C MET A 18 17.29 6.84 -10.51
N LEU A 19 16.97 5.91 -9.61
CA LEU A 19 15.88 6.02 -8.65
C LEU A 19 16.33 6.54 -7.27
N GLU A 20 17.63 6.78 -7.07
CA GLU A 20 18.22 7.13 -5.75
C GLU A 20 17.53 8.34 -5.08
N GLY A 21 17.05 9.30 -5.87
CA GLY A 21 16.31 10.48 -5.39
C GLY A 21 14.97 10.16 -4.71
N LEU A 22 14.42 8.95 -4.83
CA LEU A 22 13.25 8.53 -4.06
C LEU A 22 13.54 8.48 -2.55
N SER A 23 14.80 8.34 -2.15
CA SER A 23 15.21 8.33 -0.73
C SER A 23 14.82 9.62 0.01
N ASP A 24 14.70 10.74 -0.70
CA ASP A 24 14.27 12.04 -0.16
C ASP A 24 12.80 12.02 0.32
N GLN A 25 12.02 11.04 -0.12
CA GLN A 25 10.61 10.91 0.25
C GLN A 25 10.40 10.17 1.57
N PHE A 26 11.39 9.41 2.05
CA PHE A 26 11.25 8.58 3.24
C PHE A 26 10.99 9.36 4.52
N ASP A 27 11.40 10.63 4.56
CA ASP A 27 11.19 11.51 5.71
C ASP A 27 9.95 12.41 5.53
N CYS A 28 9.25 12.27 4.40
CA CYS A 28 8.03 13.02 4.06
C CYS A 28 6.74 12.19 4.31
N ILE A 29 6.84 11.08 5.04
CA ILE A 29 5.72 10.17 5.28
C ILE A 29 4.86 10.68 6.45
N PRO A 30 3.53 10.81 6.29
CA PRO A 30 2.63 11.17 7.37
C PRO A 30 2.73 10.17 8.53
N HIS A 31 2.63 10.65 9.77
CA HIS A 31 2.67 9.79 10.96
C HIS A 31 1.56 8.73 11.01
N TYR A 32 0.45 8.99 10.32
CA TYR A 32 -0.66 8.06 10.23
C TYR A 32 -1.06 7.86 8.78
N LEU A 33 -1.19 6.59 8.40
CA LEU A 33 -1.75 6.17 7.13
C LEU A 33 -3.00 5.31 7.39
N PHE A 34 -3.91 5.34 6.43
CA PHE A 34 -5.21 4.72 6.51
C PHE A 34 -5.43 3.76 5.33
N ARG A 35 -6.18 2.69 5.54
CA ARG A 35 -6.57 1.76 4.47
C ARG A 35 -7.98 1.22 4.70
N THR A 36 -8.78 1.12 3.65
CA THR A 36 -10.01 0.32 3.66
C THR A 36 -9.69 -1.10 3.19
N SER A 37 -10.17 -2.11 3.91
CA SER A 37 -10.15 -3.50 3.46
C SER A 37 -11.56 -4.10 3.49
N SER A 38 -11.86 -4.98 2.54
CA SER A 38 -13.10 -5.76 2.47
C SER A 38 -12.80 -7.16 1.92
N PRO A 39 -13.77 -8.10 1.92
CA PRO A 39 -13.56 -9.45 1.37
C PRO A 39 -13.19 -9.46 -0.12
N ARG A 40 -13.46 -8.36 -0.85
CA ARG A 40 -13.09 -8.22 -2.26
C ARG A 40 -11.78 -7.46 -2.48
N SER A 41 -11.15 -6.95 -1.42
CA SER A 41 -9.85 -6.30 -1.56
C SER A 41 -8.78 -7.34 -1.88
N GLY A 42 -7.84 -6.98 -2.76
CA GLY A 42 -6.64 -7.77 -2.98
C GLY A 42 -5.76 -7.80 -1.74
N GLY A 43 -5.09 -8.95 -1.52
CA GLY A 43 -4.21 -9.15 -0.37
C GLY A 43 -4.97 -9.43 0.93
N THR A 44 -4.31 -9.18 2.06
CA THR A 44 -4.93 -9.30 3.38
C THR A 44 -4.63 -8.07 4.25
N THR A 45 -5.52 -7.77 5.20
CA THR A 45 -5.31 -6.72 6.19
C THR A 45 -6.06 -7.10 7.46
N ASN A 46 -5.33 -7.22 8.55
CA ASN A 46 -5.86 -7.44 9.89
C ASN A 46 -5.06 -6.59 10.91
N GLU A 47 -5.36 -6.75 12.19
CA GLU A 47 -4.77 -5.96 13.29
C GLU A 47 -3.25 -6.07 13.44
N THR A 48 -2.62 -7.11 12.89
CA THR A 48 -1.19 -7.35 13.06
C THR A 48 -0.44 -7.53 11.76
N HIS A 49 -1.15 -7.63 10.63
CA HIS A 49 -0.58 -8.05 9.36
C HIS A 49 -1.32 -7.44 8.17
N VAL A 50 -0.56 -6.84 7.26
CA VAL A 50 -1.00 -6.40 5.94
C VAL A 50 -0.15 -7.11 4.90
N ALA A 51 -0.76 -7.69 3.86
CA ALA A 51 -0.03 -8.34 2.78
C ALA A 51 -0.60 -7.98 1.41
N SER A 52 0.28 -7.90 0.42
CA SER A 52 -0.04 -7.75 -1.01
C SER A 52 -0.67 -9.02 -1.60
N VAL A 53 -1.16 -8.94 -2.84
CA VAL A 53 -1.68 -10.11 -3.57
C VAL A 53 -0.55 -11.11 -3.85
N ALA A 54 0.62 -10.61 -4.23
CA ALA A 54 1.80 -11.44 -4.45
C ALA A 54 2.18 -12.23 -3.18
N ALA A 55 2.16 -11.57 -2.01
CA ALA A 55 2.50 -12.19 -0.75
C ALA A 55 1.56 -13.35 -0.36
N ILE A 56 0.24 -13.15 -0.48
CA ILE A 56 -0.74 -14.21 -0.15
C ILE A 56 -0.69 -15.39 -1.12
N ASN A 57 -0.28 -15.16 -2.36
CA ASN A 57 -0.20 -16.19 -3.40
C ASN A 57 1.21 -16.79 -3.53
N HIS A 58 2.14 -16.40 -2.65
CA HIS A 58 3.54 -16.84 -2.68
C HIS A 58 4.27 -16.54 -4.00
N PHE A 59 3.90 -15.42 -4.65
CA PHE A 59 4.68 -14.85 -5.75
C PHE A 59 5.87 -14.05 -5.23
N ASP A 60 6.65 -13.53 -6.16
CA ASP A 60 7.81 -12.71 -5.86
C ASP A 60 7.41 -11.42 -5.12
N GLN A 61 8.07 -11.18 -3.99
CA GLN A 61 7.88 -10.03 -3.13
C GLN A 61 9.07 -9.07 -3.14
N SER A 62 9.98 -9.22 -4.11
CA SER A 62 11.14 -8.36 -4.25
C SER A 62 10.75 -6.89 -4.31
N ASP A 63 11.68 -6.04 -3.89
CA ASP A 63 11.54 -4.59 -4.06
C ASP A 63 11.25 -4.25 -5.53
N ILE A 64 10.16 -3.53 -5.78
CA ILE A 64 9.78 -3.10 -7.14
C ILE A 64 10.87 -2.25 -7.81
N LEU A 65 11.67 -1.52 -7.02
CA LEU A 65 12.76 -0.68 -7.56
C LEU A 65 13.91 -1.51 -8.15
N ALA A 66 14.05 -2.77 -7.72
CA ALA A 66 15.06 -3.72 -8.18
C ALA A 66 14.58 -4.67 -9.29
N ARG A 67 13.31 -4.58 -9.69
CA ARG A 67 12.73 -5.41 -10.76
C ARG A 67 13.13 -4.89 -12.13
N ASP A 68 12.82 -5.70 -13.16
CA ASP A 68 12.87 -5.23 -14.54
C ASP A 68 11.99 -3.98 -14.70
N TRP A 69 12.45 -3.02 -15.50
CA TRP A 69 11.79 -1.73 -15.64
C TRP A 69 10.36 -1.86 -16.18
N ASP A 70 10.16 -2.66 -17.23
CA ASP A 70 8.85 -2.81 -17.86
C ASP A 70 7.88 -3.54 -16.93
N GLU A 71 8.39 -4.52 -16.18
CA GLU A 71 7.62 -5.22 -15.16
C GLU A 71 7.17 -4.29 -14.03
N ALA A 72 8.08 -3.48 -13.48
CA ALA A 72 7.77 -2.50 -12.45
C ALA A 72 6.72 -1.48 -12.91
N VAL A 73 6.88 -0.97 -14.14
CA VAL A 73 5.93 -0.05 -14.77
C VAL A 73 4.54 -0.68 -14.88
N VAL A 74 4.44 -1.90 -15.39
CA VAL A 74 3.15 -2.60 -15.53
C VAL A 74 2.51 -2.86 -14.17
N MET A 75 3.28 -3.35 -13.19
CA MET A 75 2.78 -3.60 -11.84
C MET A 75 2.22 -2.31 -11.21
N LEU A 76 2.98 -1.21 -11.27
CA LEU A 76 2.55 0.06 -10.72
C LEU A 76 1.30 0.61 -11.42
N GLN A 77 1.24 0.55 -12.75
CA GLN A 77 0.07 0.99 -13.51
C GLN A 77 -1.19 0.18 -13.17
N GLN A 78 -1.11 -1.15 -13.19
CA GLN A 78 -2.25 -2.01 -12.88
C GLN A 78 -2.73 -1.77 -11.45
N HIS A 79 -1.79 -1.66 -10.50
CA HIS A 79 -2.09 -1.37 -9.10
C HIS A 79 -2.84 -0.05 -8.94
N LEU A 80 -2.32 1.05 -9.49
CA LEU A 80 -2.90 2.39 -9.35
C LEU A 80 -4.22 2.58 -10.09
N LEU A 81 -4.51 1.74 -11.10
CA LEU A 81 -5.78 1.70 -11.81
C LEU A 81 -6.80 0.76 -11.16
N TRP A 82 -6.41 0.07 -10.09
CA TRP A 82 -7.17 -0.98 -9.40
C TRP A 82 -7.60 -2.12 -10.34
N GLU A 83 -6.76 -2.41 -11.32
CA GLU A 83 -6.96 -3.52 -12.24
C GLU A 83 -6.42 -4.83 -11.62
N PRO A 84 -7.08 -5.98 -11.82
CA PRO A 84 -6.62 -7.24 -11.24
C PRO A 84 -5.25 -7.64 -11.78
N TYR A 85 -4.29 -7.84 -10.87
CA TYR A 85 -2.96 -8.33 -11.21
C TYR A 85 -2.49 -9.36 -10.17
N ALA A 86 -2.21 -10.59 -10.61
CA ALA A 86 -1.96 -11.72 -9.70
C ALA A 86 -0.64 -11.60 -8.94
N GLU A 87 0.35 -10.96 -9.56
CA GLU A 87 1.69 -10.72 -9.02
C GLU A 87 1.82 -9.33 -8.41
N ASP A 88 0.69 -8.66 -8.12
CA ASP A 88 0.69 -7.34 -7.50
C ASP A 88 1.31 -7.39 -6.10
N ASN A 89 2.55 -6.93 -6.02
CA ASN A 89 3.31 -6.85 -4.78
C ASN A 89 3.04 -5.57 -3.99
N LEU A 90 2.17 -4.68 -4.48
CA LEU A 90 1.95 -3.37 -3.90
C LEU A 90 0.72 -3.35 -2.98
N VAL A 91 0.72 -2.38 -2.07
CA VAL A 91 -0.39 -2.12 -1.15
C VAL A 91 -0.63 -0.62 -1.04
N SER A 92 -1.84 -0.19 -1.39
CA SER A 92 -2.28 1.20 -1.23
C SER A 92 -2.62 1.56 0.22
N TRP A 93 -2.15 2.73 0.60
CA TRP A 93 -2.49 3.47 1.80
C TRP A 93 -2.86 4.91 1.46
N THR A 94 -3.64 5.57 2.31
CA THR A 94 -3.96 6.98 2.15
C THR A 94 -3.62 7.79 3.40
N SER A 95 -3.27 9.05 3.23
CA SER A 95 -3.16 10.03 4.32
C SER A 95 -4.49 10.73 4.65
N SER A 96 -5.56 10.46 3.88
CA SER A 96 -6.86 11.09 4.06
C SER A 96 -7.86 10.15 4.74
N PHE A 97 -8.18 10.44 6.00
CA PHE A 97 -9.23 9.71 6.72
C PHE A 97 -10.61 9.89 6.07
N ILE A 98 -10.92 11.06 5.51
CA ILE A 98 -12.19 11.28 4.82
C ILE A 98 -12.29 10.36 3.58
N PHE A 99 -11.20 10.21 2.83
CA PHE A 99 -11.16 9.33 1.68
C PHE A 99 -11.39 7.87 2.07
N VAL A 100 -10.74 7.38 3.14
CA VAL A 100 -10.90 5.99 3.59
C VAL A 100 -12.33 5.69 4.04
N VAL A 101 -12.99 6.64 4.70
CA VAL A 101 -14.41 6.53 5.10
C VAL A 101 -15.33 6.51 3.88
N GLN A 102 -15.14 7.44 2.94
CA GLN A 102 -15.90 7.47 1.69
C GLN A 102 -15.73 6.19 0.87
N HIS A 103 -14.49 5.67 0.80
CA HIS A 103 -14.20 4.42 0.10
C HIS A 103 -14.88 3.23 0.80
N ALA A 104 -14.86 3.18 2.14
CA ALA A 104 -15.55 2.15 2.91
C ALA A 104 -17.07 2.13 2.65
N ILE A 105 -17.74 3.29 2.69
CA ILE A 105 -19.17 3.41 2.36
C ILE A 105 -19.44 2.93 0.93
N ARG A 106 -18.63 3.37 -0.04
CA ARG A 106 -18.76 2.93 -1.44
C ARG A 106 -18.63 1.41 -1.57
N ARG A 107 -17.68 0.80 -0.86
CA ARG A 107 -17.47 -0.67 -0.89
C ARG A 107 -18.63 -1.43 -0.27
N GLU A 108 -19.31 -0.86 0.73
CA GLU A 108 -20.49 -1.47 1.33
C GLU A 108 -21.62 -1.63 0.32
N GLU A 109 -21.76 -0.66 -0.59
CA GLU A 109 -22.72 -0.73 -1.68
C GLU A 109 -22.26 -1.68 -2.80
N THR A 110 -21.00 -1.60 -3.23
CA THR A 110 -20.52 -2.34 -4.41
C THR A 110 -20.19 -3.80 -4.15
N ASP A 111 -19.90 -4.17 -2.90
CA ASP A 111 -19.45 -5.54 -2.58
C ASP A 111 -20.62 -6.47 -2.20
N LYS A 112 -21.86 -6.00 -2.27
CA LYS A 112 -23.08 -6.82 -2.08
C LYS A 112 -23.26 -7.79 -3.26
N PRO A 113 -23.65 -9.07 -3.03
CA PRO A 113 -24.02 -9.71 -1.76
C PRO A 113 -22.84 -10.42 -1.05
N THR A 114 -21.61 -10.29 -1.56
CA THR A 114 -20.43 -11.02 -1.06
C THR A 114 -20.02 -10.61 0.36
N SER A 115 -20.44 -9.42 0.79
CA SER A 115 -20.04 -8.82 2.07
C SER A 115 -21.16 -8.94 3.11
N ALA A 116 -20.86 -9.55 4.26
CA ALA A 116 -21.71 -9.46 5.45
C ALA A 116 -21.70 -8.02 6.01
N SER A 117 -22.76 -7.63 6.73
CA SER A 117 -22.72 -6.44 7.60
C SER A 117 -21.55 -6.62 8.57
N ASN A 118 -20.57 -5.72 8.56
CA ASN A 118 -19.28 -5.78 9.32
C ASN A 118 -18.11 -6.52 8.64
N SER A 119 -18.08 -6.58 7.31
CA SER A 119 -16.92 -7.12 6.59
C SER A 119 -15.99 -6.05 6.00
N ILE A 120 -16.28 -4.76 6.20
CA ILE A 120 -15.46 -3.65 5.73
C ILE A 120 -14.76 -3.00 6.92
N TYR A 121 -13.44 -2.96 6.85
CA TYR A 121 -12.58 -2.44 7.91
C TYR A 121 -11.86 -1.20 7.43
N ILE A 122 -11.67 -0.26 8.36
CA ILE A 122 -10.76 0.86 8.24
C ILE A 122 -9.58 0.58 9.17
N SER A 123 -8.39 0.51 8.60
CA SER A 123 -7.14 0.34 9.31
C SER A 123 -6.41 1.67 9.42
N VAL A 124 -5.84 1.93 10.59
CA VAL A 124 -4.92 3.04 10.88
C VAL A 124 -3.56 2.44 11.20
N LEU A 125 -2.50 2.98 10.60
CA LEU A 125 -1.13 2.57 10.87
C LEU A 125 -0.32 3.78 11.39
N ASP A 126 0.40 3.61 12.50
CA ASP A 126 1.41 4.58 12.95
C ASP A 126 2.75 4.32 12.24
N THR A 127 3.10 5.16 11.27
CA THR A 127 4.27 4.94 10.40
C THR A 127 5.60 5.12 11.12
N ARG A 128 5.61 5.76 12.30
CA ARG A 128 6.83 5.94 13.11
C ARG A 128 7.30 4.65 13.78
N LYS A 129 6.43 3.63 13.80
CA LYS A 129 6.67 2.32 14.41
C LYS A 129 7.08 1.26 13.39
N VAL A 130 7.21 1.62 12.11
CA VAL A 130 7.69 0.71 11.07
C VAL A 130 9.03 1.20 10.50
N PRO A 131 9.80 0.35 9.83
CA PRO A 131 11.09 0.74 9.28
C PRO A 131 10.99 1.91 8.31
N ARG A 132 12.01 2.78 8.33
CA ARG A 132 12.18 3.82 7.32
C ARG A 132 12.33 3.14 5.94
N GLY A 133 11.66 3.68 4.93
CA GLY A 133 11.64 3.09 3.59
C GLY A 133 10.51 2.08 3.34
N THR A 134 9.62 1.83 4.30
CA THR A 134 8.41 1.00 4.06
C THR A 134 7.43 1.65 3.08
N PHE A 135 7.42 2.99 2.99
CA PHE A 135 6.45 3.73 2.18
C PHE A 135 7.11 4.67 1.18
N LEU A 136 6.48 4.79 0.01
CA LEU A 136 6.73 5.87 -0.94
C LEU A 136 5.42 6.52 -1.39
N PRO A 137 5.37 7.84 -1.62
CA PRO A 137 4.21 8.47 -2.24
C PRO A 137 4.00 7.92 -3.65
N ALA A 138 2.77 7.55 -4.00
CA ALA A 138 2.44 7.02 -5.34
C ALA A 138 2.87 8.00 -6.45
N ARG A 139 2.69 9.30 -6.24
CA ARG A 139 3.17 10.37 -7.14
C ARG A 139 4.69 10.34 -7.35
N ALA A 140 5.47 10.01 -6.33
CA ALA A 140 6.93 9.94 -6.48
C ALA A 140 7.32 8.77 -7.39
N LEU A 141 6.67 7.62 -7.22
CA LEU A 141 6.83 6.45 -8.09
C LEU A 141 6.40 6.75 -9.53
N LEU A 142 5.23 7.36 -9.73
CA LEU A 142 4.73 7.77 -11.06
C LEU A 142 5.76 8.63 -11.81
N LYS A 143 6.36 9.61 -11.13
CA LYS A 143 7.41 10.46 -11.71
C LYS A 143 8.71 9.72 -11.96
N ALA A 144 9.12 8.85 -11.04
CA ALA A 144 10.39 8.14 -11.15
C ALA A 144 10.38 7.14 -12.32
N TYR A 145 9.23 6.54 -12.62
CA TYR A 145 9.04 5.64 -13.77
C TYR A 145 8.58 6.34 -15.05
N ASP A 146 8.57 7.68 -15.08
CA ASP A 146 8.14 8.48 -16.23
C ASP A 146 6.75 8.09 -16.77
N LEU A 147 5.82 7.80 -15.86
CA LEU A 147 4.47 7.37 -16.20
C LEU A 147 3.62 8.55 -16.70
N PRO A 148 2.78 8.35 -17.75
CA PRO A 148 1.99 9.42 -18.34
C PRO A 148 1.14 10.18 -17.31
N ASP A 149 1.26 11.50 -17.29
CA ASP A 149 0.45 12.38 -16.44
C ASP A 149 -0.87 12.75 -17.14
N GLU A 150 -1.69 11.74 -17.44
CA GLU A 150 -2.94 11.91 -18.15
C GLU A 150 -3.99 10.84 -17.81
N GLY A 151 -5.24 11.10 -18.21
CA GLY A 151 -6.35 10.18 -18.01
C GLY A 151 -6.53 9.79 -16.53
N LYS A 152 -6.62 8.48 -16.27
CA LYS A 152 -6.76 7.94 -14.92
C LYS A 152 -5.44 7.97 -14.12
N LEU A 153 -4.29 8.07 -14.79
CA LEU A 153 -2.97 8.12 -14.16
C LEU A 153 -2.51 9.54 -13.84
N LYS A 154 -3.37 10.56 -14.03
CA LYS A 154 -3.05 11.94 -13.69
C LYS A 154 -2.52 12.02 -12.26
N HIS A 155 -1.30 12.53 -12.10
CA HIS A 155 -0.52 12.46 -10.86
C HIS A 155 -1.22 13.17 -9.70
N ASP A 156 -2.01 14.21 -10.02
CA ASP A 156 -2.81 14.95 -9.04
C ASP A 156 -3.91 14.10 -8.37
N PHE A 157 -4.30 12.95 -8.94
CA PHE A 157 -5.26 12.04 -8.30
C PHE A 157 -4.63 11.25 -7.15
N TYR A 158 -3.29 11.22 -7.06
CA TYR A 158 -2.53 10.37 -6.15
C TYR A 158 -1.84 11.15 -5.01
N TYR A 159 -2.18 12.43 -4.76
CA TYR A 159 -1.55 13.27 -3.71
C TYR A 159 -1.59 12.65 -2.31
N GLY A 160 -2.66 11.93 -2.02
CA GLY A 160 -2.88 11.33 -0.71
C GLY A 160 -2.45 9.87 -0.62
N GLU A 161 -2.03 9.24 -1.72
CA GLU A 161 -1.77 7.81 -1.80
C GLU A 161 -0.29 7.48 -1.58
N TYR A 162 -0.06 6.47 -0.75
CA TYR A 162 1.25 5.95 -0.36
C TYR A 162 1.26 4.45 -0.60
N ILE A 163 2.38 3.92 -1.07
CA ILE A 163 2.52 2.53 -1.45
C ILE A 163 3.48 1.87 -0.47
N SER A 164 3.11 0.69 0.03
CA SER A 164 4.05 -0.29 0.59
C SER A 164 4.09 -1.52 -0.29
N GLN A 165 4.98 -2.47 0.01
CA GLN A 165 5.14 -3.70 -0.78
C GLN A 165 5.29 -4.94 0.10
N GLY A 166 4.99 -6.10 -0.48
CA GLY A 166 5.09 -7.39 0.20
C GLY A 166 4.16 -7.51 1.40
N SER A 167 4.74 -7.93 2.51
CA SER A 167 4.06 -8.08 3.79
C SER A 167 4.55 -7.03 4.79
N LEU A 168 3.68 -6.66 5.73
CA LEU A 168 3.96 -5.76 6.83
C LEU A 168 3.32 -6.35 8.09
N TYR A 169 4.17 -6.86 8.99
CA TYR A 169 3.77 -7.28 10.33
C TYR A 169 4.04 -6.14 11.31
N SER A 170 3.05 -5.71 12.07
CA SER A 170 3.22 -4.63 13.04
C SER A 170 2.09 -4.56 14.06
N ASP A 171 2.42 -4.28 15.31
CA ASP A 171 1.48 -3.91 16.38
C ASP A 171 1.01 -2.44 16.27
N ALA A 172 1.51 -1.71 15.26
CA ALA A 172 1.16 -0.32 14.99
C ALA A 172 -0.15 -0.16 14.21
N ILE A 173 -0.79 -1.28 13.83
CA ILE A 173 -2.04 -1.29 13.09
C ILE A 173 -3.19 -1.35 14.10
N SER A 174 -4.21 -0.52 13.88
CA SER A 174 -5.48 -0.59 14.58
C SER A 174 -6.60 -0.63 13.56
N THR A 175 -7.57 -1.52 13.72
CA THR A 175 -8.68 -1.69 12.77
C THR A 175 -10.01 -1.37 13.44
N THR A 176 -10.96 -0.89 12.65
CA THR A 176 -12.33 -0.62 13.10
C THR A 176 -13.31 -0.82 11.94
N THR A 177 -14.60 -0.96 12.24
CA THR A 177 -15.67 -1.02 11.25
C THR A 177 -16.51 0.25 11.29
N LEU A 178 -17.26 0.55 10.23
CA LEU A 178 -18.29 1.57 10.27
C LEU A 178 -19.51 0.95 11.00
N GLU A 179 -19.69 1.26 12.29
CA GLU A 179 -20.91 0.92 13.05
C GLU A 179 -21.99 2.02 12.92
#